data_AF-A0A150G0V6-F1
#
_entry.id   AF-A0A150G0V6-F1
#
_cell.length_a   1.000
_cell.length_b   1.000
_cell.length_c   1.000
_cell.angle_alpha   90.00
_cell.angle_beta   90.00
_cell.angle_gamma   90.00
#
_symmetry.space_group_name_H-M   'P 1'
#
loop_
_entity.id
_entity.type
_entity.pdbx_description
1 polymer ?
#
loop_
_entity_poly.entity_id
_entity_poly.type
_entity_poly.pdbx_seq_one_letter_code
_entity_poly.pdbx_strand_id
1 'polypeptide(L)'
;MASSVTATKEVAGLLVKTEETDVAQMQAKAEELLRQYGVAPKPAPCQAESQACAQCFREHPKEAWRCQQAAEAYRMCSTAAFSAARG
;
A
#
# COMPACT_ATOMS: atom_id res chain seq x y z
N MET A 1 -43.51 17.33 -25.26
CA MET A 1 -42.44 17.35 -24.23
C MET A 1 -41.47 16.17 -24.37
N ALA A 2 -41.14 15.71 -25.59
CA ALA A 2 -40.20 14.61 -25.80
C ALA A 2 -38.75 15.12 -25.98
N SER A 3 -38.58 16.34 -26.50
CA SER A 3 -37.28 16.87 -26.92
C SER A 3 -36.32 17.24 -25.77
N SER A 4 -36.83 17.57 -24.59
CA SER A 4 -35.97 17.94 -23.44
C SER A 4 -35.29 16.72 -22.82
N VAL A 5 -35.98 15.59 -22.72
CA VAL A 5 -35.43 14.35 -22.12
C VAL A 5 -34.34 13.74 -23.00
N THR A 6 -34.50 13.77 -24.33
CA THR A 6 -33.47 13.30 -25.27
C THR A 6 -32.23 14.18 -25.23
N ALA A 7 -32.40 15.51 -25.19
CA ALA A 7 -31.30 16.46 -25.04
C ALA A 7 -30.54 16.27 -23.71
N THR A 8 -31.25 16.06 -22.60
CA THR A 8 -30.62 15.75 -21.31
C THR A 8 -29.82 14.44 -21.37
N LYS A 9 -30.33 13.41 -22.06
CA LYS A 9 -29.62 12.12 -22.21
C LYS A 9 -28.34 12.26 -23.04
N GLU A 10 -28.37 13.04 -24.10
CA GLU A 10 -27.20 13.31 -24.95
C GLU A 10 -26.12 14.11 -24.20
N VAL A 11 -26.53 15.16 -23.49
CA VAL A 11 -25.62 15.97 -22.65
C VAL A 11 -25.02 15.12 -21.53
N ALA A 12 -25.82 14.29 -20.84
CA ALA A 12 -25.32 13.37 -19.82
C ALA A 12 -24.31 12.37 -20.39
N GLY A 13 -24.57 11.83 -21.59
CA GLY A 13 -23.63 10.93 -22.26
C GLY A 13 -22.32 11.60 -22.68
N LEU A 14 -22.35 12.89 -23.04
CA LEU A 14 -21.15 13.68 -23.32
C LEU A 14 -20.34 13.96 -22.04
N LEU A 15 -21.02 14.31 -20.94
CA LEU A 15 -20.37 14.53 -19.65
C LEU A 15 -19.62 13.27 -19.20
N VAL A 16 -20.27 12.10 -19.22
CA VAL A 16 -19.64 10.83 -18.82
C VAL A 16 -18.39 10.54 -19.65
N LYS A 17 -18.43 10.72 -20.97
CA LYS A 17 -17.26 10.53 -21.83
C LYS A 17 -16.11 11.49 -21.50
N THR A 18 -16.46 12.72 -21.12
CA THR A 18 -15.46 13.73 -20.76
C THR A 18 -14.80 13.37 -19.44
N GLU A 19 -15.60 12.98 -18.44
CA GLU A 19 -15.11 12.50 -17.14
C GLU A 19 -14.22 11.26 -17.28
N GLU A 20 -14.59 10.29 -18.12
CA GLU A 20 -13.77 9.11 -18.41
C GLU A 20 -12.41 9.49 -19.03
N THR A 21 -12.41 10.48 -19.93
CA THR A 21 -11.19 10.99 -20.56
C THR A 21 -10.30 11.71 -19.55
N ASP A 22 -10.89 12.53 -18.69
CA ASP A 22 -10.17 13.27 -17.66
C ASP A 22 -9.56 12.32 -16.63
N VAL A 23 -10.30 11.29 -16.19
CA VAL A 23 -9.79 10.25 -15.29
C VAL A 23 -8.60 9.52 -15.91
N ALA A 24 -8.67 9.15 -17.19
CA ALA A 24 -7.57 8.49 -17.88
C ALA A 24 -6.32 9.38 -17.96
N GLN A 25 -6.49 10.68 -18.23
CA GLN A 25 -5.38 11.64 -18.23
C GLN A 25 -4.77 11.82 -16.84
N MET A 26 -5.60 11.89 -15.80
CA MET A 26 -5.13 12.00 -14.42
C MET A 26 -4.35 10.75 -13.99
N GLN A 27 -4.79 9.56 -14.36
CA GLN A 27 -4.07 8.31 -14.09
C GLN A 27 -2.71 8.28 -14.79
N ALA A 28 -2.66 8.59 -16.09
CA ALA A 28 -1.39 8.65 -16.83
C ALA A 28 -0.41 9.65 -16.20
N LYS A 29 -0.90 10.83 -15.79
CA LYS A 29 -0.09 11.84 -15.10
C LYS A 29 0.40 11.34 -13.74
N ALA A 30 -0.44 10.65 -12.97
CA ALA A 30 -0.09 10.09 -11.67
C ALA A 30 0.99 9.01 -11.82
N GLU A 31 0.88 8.13 -12.80
CA GLU A 31 1.90 7.12 -13.11
C GLU A 31 3.23 7.75 -13.53
N GLU A 32 3.18 8.78 -14.37
CA GLU A 32 4.37 9.55 -14.75
C GLU A 32 5.07 10.16 -13.54
N LEU A 33 4.30 10.81 -12.65
CA LEU A 33 4.82 11.41 -11.43
C LEU A 33 5.38 10.35 -10.46
N LEU A 34 4.71 9.23 -10.30
CA LEU A 34 5.20 8.10 -9.50
C LEU A 34 6.49 7.51 -10.11
N ARG A 35 6.65 7.53 -11.43
CA ARG A 35 7.88 7.07 -12.07
C ARG A 35 9.03 8.06 -11.92
N GLN A 36 8.76 9.36 -12.03
CA GLN A 36 9.79 10.41 -11.96
C GLN A 36 10.22 10.73 -10.52
N TYR A 37 9.27 10.71 -9.59
CA TYR A 37 9.46 11.15 -8.20
C TYR A 37 9.15 10.08 -7.17
N GLY A 38 8.76 8.87 -7.60
CA GLY A 38 8.53 7.76 -6.70
C GLY A 38 9.81 7.38 -5.98
N VAL A 39 9.83 7.64 -4.68
CA VAL A 39 10.84 7.09 -3.79
C VAL A 39 10.38 5.68 -3.44
N ALA A 40 11.24 4.68 -3.66
CA ALA A 40 10.97 3.34 -3.18
C ALA A 40 10.68 3.40 -1.67
N PRO A 41 9.55 2.86 -1.19
CA PRO A 41 9.26 2.88 0.23
C PRO A 41 10.41 2.20 0.96
N LYS A 42 11.03 2.93 1.89
CA LYS A 42 12.11 2.38 2.70
C LYS A 42 11.54 1.16 3.43
N PRO A 43 12.21 0.00 3.37
CA PRO A 43 11.74 -1.17 4.10
C PRO A 43 11.59 -0.79 5.57
N ALA A 44 10.49 -1.24 6.16
CA ALA A 44 10.27 -1.02 7.58
C ALA A 44 11.46 -1.61 8.36
N PRO A 45 11.94 -0.93 9.41
CA PRO A 45 13.01 -1.49 10.22
C PRO A 45 12.56 -2.85 10.75
N CYS A 46 13.47 -3.83 10.72
CA CYS A 46 13.25 -5.18 11.25
C CYS A 46 12.22 -6.02 10.50
N GLN A 47 11.96 -5.70 9.22
CA GLN A 47 10.99 -6.43 8.41
C GLN A 47 11.35 -7.92 8.26
N ALA A 48 12.62 -8.26 8.09
CA ALA A 48 13.07 -9.64 7.94
C ALA A 48 12.84 -10.45 9.23
N GLU A 49 13.22 -9.89 10.38
CA GLU A 49 13.08 -10.51 11.69
C GLU A 49 11.60 -10.65 12.09
N SER A 50 10.77 -9.66 11.76
CA SER A 50 9.32 -9.70 11.94
C SER A 50 8.68 -10.85 11.15
N GLN A 51 9.06 -10.98 9.87
CA GLN A 51 8.57 -12.04 9.01
C GLN A 51 9.01 -13.43 9.49
N ALA A 52 10.28 -13.58 9.88
CA ALA A 52 10.81 -14.84 10.41
C ALA A 52 10.13 -15.25 11.72
N CYS A 53 9.89 -14.30 12.62
CA CYS A 53 9.16 -14.52 13.86
C CYS A 53 7.71 -14.98 13.58
N ALA A 54 6.98 -14.25 12.74
CA ALA A 54 5.62 -14.58 12.37
C ALA A 54 5.52 -15.94 11.66
N GLN A 55 6.46 -16.25 10.78
CA GLN A 55 6.52 -17.53 10.08
C GLN A 55 6.73 -18.69 11.07
N CYS A 56 7.66 -18.55 12.00
CA CYS A 56 7.90 -19.59 13.00
C CYS A 56 6.63 -19.91 13.82
N PHE A 57 5.90 -18.88 14.28
CA PHE A 57 4.67 -19.11 15.04
C PHE A 57 3.52 -19.70 14.19
N ARG A 58 3.51 -19.46 12.87
CA ARG A 58 2.59 -20.14 11.95
C ARG A 58 2.93 -21.62 11.77
N GLU A 59 4.21 -21.95 11.71
CA GLU A 59 4.69 -23.33 11.59
C GLU A 59 4.59 -24.12 12.91
N HIS A 60 4.67 -23.43 14.05
CA HIS A 60 4.68 -24.01 15.40
C HIS A 60 3.57 -23.44 16.32
N PRO A 61 2.29 -23.56 15.97
CA PRO A 61 1.19 -22.85 16.66
C PRO A 61 0.98 -23.30 18.12
N LYS A 62 1.38 -24.53 18.47
CA LYS A 62 1.28 -25.09 19.83
C LYS A 62 2.62 -25.16 20.56
N GLU A 63 3.71 -24.82 19.86
CA GLU A 63 5.09 -25.02 20.31
C GLU A 63 5.83 -23.68 20.32
N ALA A 64 5.22 -22.66 20.94
CA ALA A 64 5.73 -21.30 21.02
C ALA A 64 7.20 -21.21 21.50
N TRP A 65 7.64 -22.15 22.33
CA TRP A 65 9.00 -22.23 22.85
C TRP A 65 10.05 -22.49 21.75
N ARG A 66 9.67 -23.10 20.61
CA ARG A 66 10.58 -23.32 19.47
C ARG A 66 10.92 -22.02 18.75
N CYS A 67 10.08 -21.00 18.90
CA CYS A 67 10.25 -19.71 18.23
C CYS A 67 10.98 -18.66 19.08
N GLN A 68 11.55 -19.04 20.23
CA GLN A 68 12.23 -18.08 21.11
C GLN A 68 13.37 -17.33 20.42
N GLN A 69 14.18 -18.00 19.60
CA GLN A 69 15.28 -17.35 18.89
C GLN A 69 14.77 -16.32 17.86
N ALA A 70 13.71 -16.65 17.12
CA ALA A 70 13.12 -15.73 16.14
C ALA A 70 12.43 -14.53 16.82
N ALA A 71 11.78 -14.76 17.96
CA ALA A 71 11.17 -13.71 18.78
C ALA A 71 12.24 -12.76 19.38
N GLU A 72 13.35 -13.31 19.87
CA GLU A 72 14.45 -12.54 20.44
C GLU A 72 15.16 -11.70 19.38
N ALA A 73 15.40 -12.25 18.19
CA ALA A 73 15.97 -11.51 17.07
C ALA A 73 15.10 -10.30 16.68
N TYR A 74 13.78 -10.49 16.60
CA TYR A 74 12.86 -9.39 16.35
C TYR A 74 12.88 -8.33 17.46
N ARG A 75 12.87 -8.76 18.73
CA ARG A 75 12.94 -7.87 19.90
C ARG A 75 14.21 -7.01 19.89
N MET A 76 15.37 -7.62 19.63
CA MET A 76 16.64 -6.92 19.57
C MET A 76 16.62 -5.86 18.47
N CYS A 77 16.19 -6.23 17.26
CA CYS A 77 16.11 -5.29 16.16
C CYS A 77 15.12 -4.15 16.46
N SER A 78 13.92 -4.45 16.97
CA SER A 78 12.91 -3.42 17.28
C SER A 78 13.40 -2.43 18.33
N THR A 79 14.16 -2.92 19.32
CA THR A 79 14.73 -2.09 20.37
C THR A 79 15.80 -1.16 19.80
N ALA A 80 16.69 -1.69 18.95
CA ALA A 80 17.71 -0.89 18.27
C ALA A 80 17.09 0.17 17.36
N ALA A 81 16.12 -0.21 16.53
CA ALA A 81 15.41 0.71 15.64
C ALA A 81 14.68 1.83 16.40
N PHE A 82 14.05 1.52 17.53
CA PHE A 82 13.38 2.50 18.38
C PHE A 82 14.36 3.45 19.08
N SER A 83 15.55 2.96 19.47
CA SER A 83 16.61 3.82 20.01
C SER A 83 17.19 4.77 18.95
N ALA A 84 17.39 4.28 17.72
CA ALA A 84 17.92 5.08 16.60
C ALA A 84 16.92 6.13 16.09
N ALA A 85 15.62 5.97 16.35
CA ALA A 85 14.60 6.95 15.98
C ALA A 85 14.45 8.11 16.99
N ARG A 86 15.03 7.98 18.19
CA ARG A 86 14.92 8.98 19.28
C ARG A 86 16.20 9.77 19.55
N GLY A 87 17.33 9.39 18.94
CA GLY A 87 18.61 10.11 19.02
C GLY A 87 18.88 10.88 17.74
#